data_AF-A0A1F5VVZ7-F1
#
_entry.id   AF-A0A1F5VVZ7-F1
#
_cell.length_a   1.000
_cell.length_b   1.000
_cell.length_c   1.000
_cell.angle_alpha   90.00
_cell.angle_beta   90.00
_cell.angle_gamma   90.00
#
_symmetry.space_group_name_H-M   'P 1'
#
loop_
_entity.id
_entity.type
_entity.pdbx_description
1 polymer ?
#
loop_
_entity_poly.entity_id
_entity_poly.type
_entity_poly.pdbx_seq_one_letter_code
_entity_poly.pdbx_strand_id
1 'polypeptide(L)'
;MDTDSELQQFPDVFKKYFGTVVTPDDNKFAALNSAVWSGGSFIMVPRGLKVEIPLQAYFRINAKNMAQFEQTLIIAGEGSSLHYIEGCTAPQYSTDSLHAAMVGVQVTVD
;
A
#
# COMPACT_ATOMS: atom_id res chain seq x y z
N MET A 1 3.80 -4.11 8.00
CA MET A 1 2.69 -3.88 8.95
C MET A 1 1.59 -3.13 8.20
N ASP A 2 0.37 -3.08 8.73
CA ASP A 2 -0.74 -2.38 8.06
C ASP A 2 -0.59 -0.85 8.15
N THR A 3 -1.07 -0.15 7.13
CA THR A 3 -0.87 1.29 6.99
C THR A 3 -1.66 2.11 8.04
N ASP A 4 -2.79 1.62 8.55
CA ASP A 4 -3.59 2.28 9.60
C ASP A 4 -2.84 2.38 10.93
N SER A 5 -2.25 1.26 11.36
CA SER A 5 -1.48 1.19 12.60
C SER A 5 -0.20 2.04 12.52
N GLU A 6 0.42 2.08 11.35
CA GLU A 6 1.68 2.79 11.14
C GLU A 6 1.47 4.31 10.98
N LEU A 7 0.32 4.74 10.47
CA LEU A 7 -0.07 6.16 10.46
C LEU A 7 -0.09 6.75 11.86
N GLN A 8 -0.56 5.99 12.86
CA GLN A 8 -0.58 6.44 14.26
C GLN A 8 0.83 6.57 14.86
N GLN A 9 1.76 5.70 14.45
CA GLN A 9 3.13 5.69 14.96
C GLN A 9 4.04 6.70 14.25
N PHE A 10 3.84 6.90 12.94
CA PHE A 10 4.70 7.73 12.09
C PHE A 10 3.90 8.80 11.32
N PRO A 11 3.11 9.66 12.00
CA PRO A 11 2.20 10.58 11.33
C PRO A 11 2.91 11.58 10.40
N ASP A 12 4.13 11.99 10.74
CA ASP A 12 4.90 12.95 9.93
C ASP A 12 5.46 12.32 8.65
N VAL A 13 5.76 11.02 8.68
CA VAL A 13 6.14 10.26 7.49
C VAL A 13 4.95 10.17 6.54
N PHE A 14 3.78 9.81 7.06
CA PHE A 14 2.57 9.72 6.24
C PHE A 14 2.18 11.07 5.65
N LYS A 15 2.22 12.15 6.44
CA LYS A 15 2.01 13.51 5.90
C LYS A 15 2.96 13.86 4.76
N LYS A 16 4.21 13.39 4.83
CA LYS A 16 5.22 13.69 3.81
C LYS A 16 5.05 12.87 2.52
N TYR A 17 4.65 11.60 2.63
CA TYR A 17 4.73 10.67 1.50
C TYR A 17 3.39 10.03 1.09
N PHE A 18 2.46 9.83 2.01
CA PHE A 18 1.20 9.15 1.73
C PHE A 18 0.31 10.01 0.83
N GLY A 19 -0.22 9.43 -0.26
CA GLY A 19 -1.02 10.15 -1.24
C GLY A 19 -0.26 11.15 -2.13
N THR A 20 1.07 11.10 -2.16
CA THR A 20 1.89 12.01 -3.00
C THR A 20 2.22 11.45 -4.38
N VAL A 21 2.34 10.13 -4.50
CA VAL A 21 2.59 9.43 -5.78
C VAL A 21 1.29 9.27 -6.56
N VAL A 22 0.25 8.80 -5.87
CA VAL A 22 -1.11 8.70 -6.38
C VAL A 22 -1.95 9.64 -5.54
N THR A 23 -2.36 10.76 -6.11
CA THR A 23 -3.13 11.78 -5.41
C THR A 23 -4.63 11.47 -5.46
N PRO A 24 -5.45 12.01 -4.53
CA PRO A 24 -6.89 11.76 -4.54
C PRO A 24 -7.60 12.22 -5.83
N ASP A 25 -7.02 13.17 -6.56
CA ASP A 25 -7.55 13.72 -7.81
C ASP A 25 -7.08 12.98 -9.08
N ASP A 26 -6.21 11.98 -8.95
CA ASP A 26 -5.66 11.21 -10.09
C ASP A 26 -6.78 10.59 -10.96
N ASN A 27 -7.72 9.91 -10.33
CA ASN A 27 -8.89 9.33 -11.00
C ASN A 27 -10.01 8.99 -10.02
N LYS A 28 -11.19 8.60 -10.53
CA LYS A 28 -12.37 8.30 -9.70
C LYS A 28 -12.16 7.18 -8.67
N PHE A 29 -11.33 6.18 -8.98
CA PHE A 29 -11.03 5.09 -8.06
C PHE A 29 -9.98 5.53 -7.04
N ALA A 30 -9.09 6.43 -7.44
CA ALA A 30 -8.15 7.04 -6.53
C ALA A 30 -8.87 7.91 -5.47
N ALA A 31 -9.77 8.78 -5.91
CA ALA A 31 -10.62 9.58 -5.02
C ALA A 31 -11.39 8.71 -4.03
N LEU A 32 -12.00 7.63 -4.53
CA LEU A 32 -12.75 6.68 -3.71
C LEU A 32 -11.84 5.98 -2.70
N ASN A 33 -10.72 5.39 -3.15
CA ASN A 33 -9.77 4.72 -2.27
C ASN A 33 -9.27 5.68 -1.20
N SER A 34 -8.80 6.88 -1.53
CA SER A 34 -8.32 7.85 -0.53
C SER A 34 -9.39 8.27 0.50
N ALA A 35 -10.67 8.27 0.13
CA ALA A 35 -11.77 8.62 1.03
C ALA A 35 -12.19 7.49 1.98
N VAL A 36 -12.12 6.24 1.54
CA VAL A 36 -12.60 5.06 2.29
C VAL A 36 -11.53 4.00 2.55
N TRP A 37 -10.27 4.40 2.41
CA TRP A 37 -9.09 3.54 2.56
C TRP A 37 -9.14 2.77 3.87
N SER A 38 -8.79 1.49 3.80
CA SER A 38 -8.66 0.62 4.95
C SER A 38 -7.62 -0.47 4.67
N GLY A 39 -6.56 -0.49 5.45
CA GLY A 39 -5.49 -1.49 5.36
C GLY A 39 -4.53 -1.30 4.20
N GLY A 40 -3.53 -2.17 4.11
CA GLY A 40 -2.47 -2.07 3.10
C GLY A 40 -1.15 -2.46 3.70
N SER A 41 -0.05 -2.13 3.02
CA SER A 41 1.29 -2.38 3.52
C SER A 41 2.07 -1.10 3.72
N PHE A 42 2.68 -0.91 4.88
CA PHE A 42 3.72 0.10 5.11
C PHE A 42 5.08 -0.56 5.19
N ILE A 43 6.02 -0.10 4.36
CA ILE A 43 7.41 -0.56 4.31
C ILE A 43 8.33 0.65 4.25
N MET A 44 9.29 0.73 5.17
CA MET A 44 10.36 1.72 5.15
C MET A 44 11.70 1.01 5.25
N VAL A 45 12.56 1.20 4.25
CA VAL A 45 13.89 0.60 4.19
C VAL A 45 14.94 1.71 4.36
N PRO A 46 15.79 1.66 5.40
CA PRO A 46 16.86 2.64 5.60
C PRO A 46 17.87 2.69 4.44
N ARG A 47 18.57 3.83 4.32
CA ARG A 47 19.66 4.03 3.37
C ARG A 47 20.70 2.90 3.46
N GLY A 48 21.13 2.41 2.30
CA GLY A 48 22.16 1.37 2.16
C GLY A 48 21.73 -0.03 2.62
N LEU A 49 20.53 -0.22 3.18
CA LEU A 49 20.08 -1.52 3.64
C LEU A 49 19.62 -2.38 2.47
N LYS A 50 20.20 -3.57 2.34
CA LYS A 50 19.73 -4.61 1.42
C LYS A 50 18.89 -5.62 2.19
N VAL A 51 17.61 -5.69 1.87
CA VAL A 51 16.71 -6.72 2.38
C VAL A 51 16.98 -8.01 1.61
N GLU A 52 17.50 -9.03 2.30
CA GLU A 52 17.92 -10.29 1.67
C GLU A 52 16.76 -11.21 1.31
N ILE A 53 15.67 -11.13 2.09
CA ILE A 53 14.50 -11.99 1.94
C ILE A 53 13.37 -11.16 1.30
N PRO A 54 12.70 -11.67 0.26
CA PRO A 54 11.54 -10.98 -0.31
C PRO A 54 10.47 -10.72 0.75
N LEU A 55 9.94 -9.49 0.76
CA LEU A 55 8.79 -9.11 1.55
C LEU A 55 7.53 -9.45 0.77
N GLN A 56 6.65 -10.27 1.34
CA GLN A 56 5.42 -10.69 0.69
C GLN A 56 4.21 -10.17 1.46
N ALA A 57 3.35 -9.42 0.78
CA ALA A 57 2.01 -9.07 1.24
C ALA A 57 0.98 -9.91 0.48
N TYR A 58 0.06 -10.52 1.19
CA TYR A 58 -0.98 -11.35 0.61
C TYR A 58 -2.35 -10.90 1.10
N PHE A 59 -3.15 -10.35 0.20
CA PHE A 59 -4.49 -9.87 0.49
C PHE A 59 -5.52 -10.92 0.09
N ARG A 60 -6.32 -11.36 1.06
CA ARG A 60 -7.32 -12.41 0.87
C ARG A 60 -8.73 -11.86 1.03
N ILE A 61 -9.49 -11.87 -0.06
CA ILE A 61 -10.90 -11.46 -0.06
C ILE A 61 -11.76 -12.66 0.38
N ASN A 62 -12.35 -12.57 1.58
CA ASN A 62 -13.11 -13.68 2.17
C ASN A 62 -14.63 -13.46 2.25
N ALA A 63 -15.16 -12.28 1.92
CA ALA A 63 -16.60 -12.02 1.97
C ALA A 63 -17.19 -11.62 0.62
N LYS A 64 -18.42 -12.07 0.39
CA LYS A 64 -19.22 -11.75 -0.81
C LYS A 64 -19.67 -10.29 -0.75
N ASN A 65 -19.72 -9.62 -1.91
CA ASN A 65 -20.13 -8.21 -2.06
C ASN A 65 -19.26 -7.22 -1.26
N MET A 66 -17.94 -7.46 -1.21
CA MET A 66 -17.00 -6.52 -0.60
C MET A 66 -16.37 -5.62 -1.65
N ALA A 67 -16.13 -4.36 -1.25
CA ALA A 67 -15.20 -3.48 -1.92
C ALA A 67 -13.95 -3.35 -1.04
N GLN A 68 -12.76 -3.55 -1.62
CA GLN A 68 -11.48 -3.44 -0.91
C GLN A 68 -10.67 -2.27 -1.45
N PHE A 69 -10.23 -1.42 -0.52
CA PHE A 69 -9.51 -0.18 -0.77
C PHE A 69 -8.24 -0.15 0.07
N GLU A 70 -7.23 -0.88 -0.37
CA GLU A 70 -5.93 -0.89 0.30
C GLU A 70 -4.99 0.15 -0.31
N GLN A 71 -4.13 0.71 0.54
CA GLN A 71 -3.11 1.67 0.11
C GLN A 71 -1.77 1.27 0.71
N THR A 72 -0.89 0.82 -0.17
CA THR A 72 0.49 0.41 0.15
C THR A 72 1.43 1.61 -0.01
N LEU A 73 2.26 1.86 0.99
CA LEU A 73 3.32 2.87 0.99
C LEU A 73 4.69 2.21 1.22
N ILE A 74 5.57 2.33 0.23
CA ILE A 74 6.95 1.83 0.28
C ILE A 74 7.90 3.02 0.15
N ILE A 75 8.78 3.18 1.15
CA ILE A 75 9.83 4.21 1.17
C ILE A 75 11.18 3.49 1.19
N ALA A 76 11.94 3.62 0.11
CA ALA A 76 13.27 3.04 -0.05
C ALA A 76 14.33 4.14 0.11
N GLY A 77 15.17 4.01 1.13
CA GLY A 77 16.34 4.85 1.35
C GLY A 77 17.33 4.80 0.19
N GLU A 78 18.16 5.83 0.03
CA GLU A 78 19.18 5.85 -1.02
C GLU A 78 20.07 4.61 -0.91
N GLY A 79 20.41 3.96 -2.04
CA GLY A 79 21.24 2.76 -2.04
C GLY A 79 20.65 1.55 -1.31
N SER A 80 19.39 1.62 -0.88
CA SER A 80 18.68 0.46 -0.34
C SER A 80 18.17 -0.45 -1.45
N SER A 81 17.88 -1.71 -1.10
CA SER A 81 17.33 -2.68 -2.03
C SER A 81 16.35 -3.59 -1.31
N LEU A 82 15.20 -3.81 -1.92
CA LEU A 82 14.19 -4.77 -1.44
C LEU A 82 13.50 -5.45 -2.62
N HIS A 83 13.03 -6.67 -2.39
CA HIS A 83 12.10 -7.35 -3.30
C HIS A 83 10.74 -7.41 -2.61
N TYR A 84 9.73 -6.78 -3.21
CA TYR A 84 8.36 -6.79 -2.70
C TYR A 84 7.45 -7.57 -3.64
N ILE A 85 6.65 -8.48 -3.07
CA ILE A 85 5.69 -9.31 -3.80
C ILE A 85 4.32 -9.05 -3.19
N GLU A 86 3.42 -8.48 -3.98
CA GLU A 86 2.03 -8.29 -3.60
C GLU A 86 1.15 -9.24 -4.42
N GLY A 87 0.25 -9.95 -3.75
CA GLY A 87 -0.69 -10.85 -4.39
C GLY A 87 -2.08 -10.72 -3.80
N CYS A 88 -3.09 -10.77 -4.66
CA CYS A 88 -4.48 -10.88 -4.26
C CYS A 88 -5.04 -12.26 -4.69
N THR A 89 -5.97 -12.80 -3.90
CA THR A 89 -6.77 -13.95 -4.31
C THR A 89 -8.19 -13.81 -3.79
N ALA A 90 -9.15 -14.12 -4.66
CA ALA A 90 -10.57 -14.17 -4.33
C ALA A 90 -11.13 -15.53 -4.77
N PRO A 91 -11.99 -16.17 -3.96
CA PRO A 91 -12.83 -17.26 -4.44
C PRO A 91 -13.72 -16.76 -5.59
N GLN A 92 -14.01 -17.62 -6.58
CA GLN A 92 -15.01 -17.30 -7.60
C GLN A 92 -16.38 -17.18 -6.93
N TYR A 93 -16.85 -15.95 -6.76
CA TYR A 93 -18.21 -15.65 -6.33
C TYR A 93 -19.07 -15.26 -7.54
N SER A 94 -20.37 -15.55 -7.46
CA SER A 94 -21.33 -15.26 -8.54
C SER A 94 -21.79 -13.79 -8.60
N THR A 95 -21.24 -12.92 -7.74
CA THR A 95 -21.60 -11.50 -7.64
C THR A 95 -20.37 -10.61 -7.87
N ASP A 96 -20.59 -9.46 -8.49
CA ASP A 96 -19.52 -8.49 -8.76
C ASP A 96 -18.91 -7.96 -7.46
N SER A 97 -17.58 -7.84 -7.43
CA SER A 97 -16.80 -7.26 -6.32
C SER A 97 -15.81 -6.25 -6.87
N LEU A 98 -15.48 -5.23 -6.09
CA LEU A 98 -14.56 -4.16 -6.49
C LEU A 98 -13.28 -4.25 -5.67
N HIS A 99 -12.14 -4.29 -6.36
CA HIS A 99 -10.84 -4.15 -5.74
C HIS A 99 -10.13 -2.97 -6.39
N ALA A 100 -9.84 -1.94 -5.61
CA ALA A 100 -9.17 -0.72 -6.07
C ALA A 100 -8.02 -0.43 -5.11
N ALA A 101 -6.88 -1.06 -5.34
CA ALA A 101 -5.66 -0.84 -4.58
C ALA A 101 -4.87 0.36 -5.11
N MET A 102 -4.14 1.02 -4.21
CA MET A 102 -3.14 2.03 -4.54
C MET A 102 -1.77 1.59 -4.02
N VAL A 103 -0.74 1.79 -4.83
CA VAL A 103 0.64 1.50 -4.43
C VAL A 103 1.52 2.73 -4.71
N GLY A 104 2.02 3.33 -3.64
CA GLY A 104 3.00 4.42 -3.70
C GLY A 104 4.40 3.91 -3.36
N VAL A 105 5.34 4.05 -4.30
CA VAL A 105 6.76 3.73 -4.09
C VAL A 105 7.58 5.01 -4.21
N GLN A 106 8.36 5.31 -3.17
CA GLN A 106 9.23 6.48 -3.10
C GLN A 106 10.67 6.03 -2.86
N VAL A 107 11.60 6.57 -3.65
CA VAL A 107 13.04 6.39 -3.46
C VAL A 107 13.61 7.72 -2.97
N THR A 108 14.15 7.76 -1.75
CA THR A 108 14.72 8.99 -1.17
C THR A 108 16.18 9.14 -1.58
N VAL A 109 16.62 10.36 -1.94
CA VAL A 109 17.98 10.65 -2.41
C VAL A 109 18.79 11.50 -1.42
N ASP A 110 18.27 11.76 -0.22
CA ASP A 110 18.79 12.70 0.78
C ASP A 110 19.52 12.01 1.93
#